data_AF-A0A368SZT0-F1
#
_entry.id   AF-A0A368SZT0-F1
#
_cell.length_a   1.000
_cell.length_b   1.000
_cell.length_c   1.000
_cell.angle_alpha   90.00
_cell.angle_beta   90.00
_cell.angle_gamma   90.00
#
_symmetry.space_group_name_H-M   'P 1'
#
loop_
_entity.id
_entity.type
_entity.pdbx_description
1 polymer ?
#
loop_
_entity_poly.entity_id
_entity_poly.type
_entity_poly.pdbx_seq_one_letter_code
_entity_poly.pdbx_strand_id
1 'polypeptide(L)' 'MSAHIPPHLRLALMHAGARAVIYRRPDGRLEIGQRDLVDQLSVVYSLDELLADGVRGLLGWELVA' A
#
# COMPACT_ATOMS: atom_id res chain seq x y z
N MET A 1 0.50 11.19 5.68
CA MET A 1 0.36 10.38 6.91
C MET A 1 0.04 8.96 6.46
N SER A 2 1.02 8.06 6.41
CA SER A 2 0.77 6.67 6.03
C SER A 2 -0.04 6.01 7.14
N ALA A 3 -1.29 5.63 6.85
CA ALA A 3 -2.05 4.74 7.73
C ALA A 3 -1.17 3.53 8.05
N HIS A 4 -1.17 3.06 9.30
CA HIS A 4 -0.36 1.90 9.68
C HIS A 4 -0.95 0.64 9.02
N ILE A 5 -0.55 0.38 7.77
CA ILE A 5 -0.99 -0.77 6.99
C ILE A 5 -0.33 -2.03 7.57
N PRO A 6 -1.12 -3.04 7.96
CA PRO A 6 -0.59 -4.31 8.45
C PRO A 6 0.45 -4.94 7.49
N PRO A 7 1.56 -5.51 8.00
CA PRO A 7 2.62 -6.07 7.16
C PRO A 7 2.14 -7.13 6.16
N HIS A 8 1.18 -7.98 6.55
CA HIS A 8 0.63 -9.01 5.66
C HIS A 8 -0.11 -8.43 4.45
N LEU A 9 -0.78 -7.27 4.61
CA LEU A 9 -1.43 -6.60 3.48
C LEU A 9 -0.41 -5.95 2.55
N ARG A 10 0.70 -5.42 3.08
CA ARG A 10 1.80 -4.90 2.25
C ARG A 10 2.42 -6.01 1.38
N LEU A 11 2.68 -7.17 1.99
CA LEU A 11 3.18 -8.35 1.28
C LEU A 11 2.18 -8.83 0.21
N ALA A 12 0.91 -8.99 0.57
CA ALA A 12 -0.10 -9.39 -0.39
C ALA A 12 -0.28 -8.37 -1.52
N LEU A 13 -0.13 -7.07 -1.25
CA LEU A 13 -0.16 -6.02 -2.27
C LEU A 13 0.97 -6.17 -3.30
N MET A 14 2.20 -6.50 -2.86
CA MET A 14 3.33 -6.76 -3.77
C MET A 14 3.06 -7.96 -4.70
N HIS A 15 2.36 -8.98 -4.22
CA HIS A 15 2.04 -10.17 -5.02
C HIS A 15 0.80 -10.00 -5.92
N ALA A 16 -0.11 -9.09 -5.58
CA ALA A 16 -1.37 -8.90 -6.30
C ALA A 16 -1.22 -8.17 -7.66
N GLY A 17 -0.03 -7.60 -7.93
CA GLY A 17 0.33 -7.00 -9.21
C GLY A 17 0.23 -5.48 -9.24
N ALA A 18 0.67 -4.89 -10.37
CA ALA A 18 0.95 -3.46 -10.48
C ALA A 18 -0.25 -2.52 -10.25
N ARG A 19 -1.47 -3.00 -10.54
CA ARG A 19 -2.70 -2.22 -10.38
C ARG A 19 -3.42 -2.49 -9.06
N ALA A 20 -2.84 -3.30 -8.18
CA ALA A 20 -3.45 -3.60 -6.91
C ALA A 20 -3.36 -2.39 -5.95
N VAL A 21 -4.40 -2.25 -5.14
CA VAL A 21 -4.50 -1.24 -4.08
C VAL A 21 -5.11 -1.87 -2.83
N ILE A 22 -4.74 -1.33 -1.67
CA ILE A 22 -5.43 -1.58 -0.41
C ILE A 22 -6.51 -0.51 -0.27
N TYR A 23 -7.74 -0.95 -0.08
CA TYR A 23 -8.89 -0.08 0.10
C TYR A 23 -9.64 -0.44 1.37
N ARG A 24 -10.41 0.53 1.88
CA ARG A 24 -11.25 0.35 3.06
C ARG A 24 -12.68 0.09 2.64
N ARG A 25 -13.23 -1.04 3.08
CA ARG A 25 -14.64 -1.37 2.90
C ARG A 25 -15.54 -0.51 3.79
N PRO A 26 -16.85 -0.42 3.48
CA PRO A 26 -17.81 0.32 4.30
C PRO A 26 -17.89 -0.17 5.76
N ASP A 27 -17.58 -1.44 6.02
CA ASP A 27 -17.51 -2.03 7.37
C ASP A 27 -16.18 -1.73 8.10
N GLY A 28 -15.30 -0.93 7.49
CA GLY A 28 -14.02 -0.49 8.03
C GLY A 28 -12.86 -1.47 7.81
N ARG A 29 -13.11 -2.68 7.27
CA ARG A 29 -12.06 -3.67 6.99
C ARG A 29 -11.18 -3.23 5.82
N LEU A 30 -9.93 -3.66 5.84
CA LEU A 30 -8.98 -3.44 4.76
C LEU A 30 -8.90 -4.70 3.89
N GLU A 31 -8.98 -4.51 2.58
CA GLU A 31 -8.87 -5.58 1.57
C GLU A 31 -8.02 -5.12 0.39
N ILE A 32 -7.62 -6.07 -0.46
CA ILE A 32 -6.85 -5.79 -1.69
C ILE A 32 -7.79 -5.91 -2.88
N GLY A 33 -7.79 -4.88 -3.72
CA GLY A 33 -8.59 -4.82 -4.94
C GLY A 33 -7.77 -4.29 -6.11
N GLN A 34 -8.34 -4.32 -7.30
CA GLN A 34 -7.75 -3.71 -8.49
C GLN A 34 -8.17 -2.24 -8.57
N ARG A 35 -7.23 -1.31 -8.77
CA ARG A 35 -7.44 0.15 -8.76
C ARG A 35 -8.64 0.62 -9.58
N ASP A 36 -8.96 -0.05 -10.68
CA ASP A 36 -10.05 0.34 -11.59
C ASP A 36 -11.43 -0.15 -11.14
N LEU A 37 -11.47 -1.10 -10.19
CA LEU A 37 -12.70 -1.73 -9.69
C LEU A 37 -13.11 -1.20 -8.32
N VAL A 38 -12.31 -0.32 -7.72
CA VAL A 38 -12.56 0.26 -6.40
C VAL A 38 -12.73 1.75 -6.48
N ASP A 39 -13.65 2.26 -5.66
CA ASP A 39 -13.85 3.69 -5.49
C ASP A 39 -12.56 4.35 -4.99
N GLN A 40 -12.08 5.35 -5.72
CA GLN A 40 -10.81 6.02 -5.41
C GLN A 40 -10.81 6.66 -4.02
N LEU A 41 -11.97 7.11 -3.53
CA LEU A 41 -12.09 7.68 -2.18
C LEU A 41 -11.88 6.63 -1.08
N SER A 42 -12.06 5.36 -1.40
CA SER A 42 -11.85 4.24 -0.47
C SER A 42 -10.40 3.72 -0.46
N VAL A 43 -9.58 4.13 -1.42
CA VAL A 43 -8.19 3.68 -1.54
C VAL A 43 -7.38 4.28 -0.39
N VAL A 44 -6.73 3.39 0.36
CA VAL A 44 -5.91 3.76 1.53
C VAL A 44 -4.43 3.74 1.20
N TYR A 45 -4.01 2.81 0.33
CA TYR A 45 -2.60 2.61 0.03
C TYR A 45 -2.44 1.86 -1.30
N SER A 46 -1.47 2.27 -2.11
CA SER A 46 -1.20 1.69 -3.41
C SER A 46 0.19 1.07 -3.51
N LEU A 47 0.41 0.26 -4.54
CA LEU A 47 1.74 -0.31 -4.78
C LEU A 47 2.79 0.77 -5.04
N ASP A 48 2.43 1.83 -5.76
CA ASP A 48 3.33 2.97 -6.03
C ASP A 48 3.83 3.62 -4.73
N GLU A 49 2.92 3.81 -3.76
CA GLU A 49 3.25 4.34 -2.44
C GLU A 49 4.10 3.36 -1.63
N LEU A 50 3.81 2.06 -1.70
CA LEU A 50 4.61 1.02 -1.05
C LEU A 50 6.06 1.04 -1.56
N LEU A 51 6.25 1.13 -2.86
CA LEU A 51 7.58 1.19 -3.48
C LEU A 51 8.32 2.48 -3.09
N ALA A 52 7.63 3.62 -3.12
CA ALA A 52 8.19 4.90 -2.69
C ALA A 52 8.63 4.88 -1.21
N ASP A 53 7.82 4.27 -0.33
CA ASP A 53 8.17 4.08 1.09
C ASP A 53 9.37 3.13 1.25
N GLY A 54 9.43 2.05 0.46
CA GLY A 54 10.57 1.14 0.42
C GLY A 54 11.87 1.83 0.00
N VAL A 55 11.85 2.59 -1.09
CA VAL A 55 13.02 3.36 -1.58
C VAL A 55 13.47 4.40 -0.55
N ARG A 56 12.54 5.15 0.04
CA ARG A 56 12.86 6.10 1.13
C ARG A 56 13.49 5.40 2.32
N GLY A 57 13.01 4.21 2.69
CA GLY A 57 13.61 3.41 3.76
C GLY A 57 15.06 3.02 3.48
N LEU A 58 15.36 2.60 2.25
CA LEU A 58 16.71 2.25 1.81
C LEU A 58 17.65 3.46 1.78
N LEU A 59 17.22 4.57 1.19
CA LEU A 59 18.02 5.81 1.14
C LEU A 59 18.25 6.40 2.54
N GLY A 60 17.29 6.23 3.45
CA GLY A 60 17.45 6.62 4.85
C GLY A 60 18.49 5.77 5.59
N TRP A 61 18.75 4.53 5.17
CA TRP A 61 19.81 3.68 5.74
C TRP A 61 21.20 4.07 5.22
N GLU A 62 21.30 4.52 3.96
CA GLU A 62 22.57 5.01 3.39
C GLU A 62 23.07 6.30 4.07
N LEU A 63 22.20 7.07 4.73
CA LEU A 63 22.58 8.30 5.44
C LEU A 63 23.03 8.07 6.88
N VAL A 64 22.93 6.84 7.39
CA VAL A 64 23.29 6.47 8.77
C VAL A 64 24.54 5.58 8.82
N ALA A 65 24.99 5.06 7.67
CA ALA A 65 26.22 4.27 7.51
C ALA A 65 27.41 5.16 7.10
#